data_AF-A0A848ZJH2-F1
#
_entry.id   AF-A0A848ZJH2-F1
#
_cell.length_a   1.000
_cell.length_b   1.000
_cell.length_c   1.000
_cell.angle_alpha   90.00
_cell.angle_beta   90.00
_cell.angle_gamma   90.00
#
_symmetry.space_group_name_H-M   'P 1'
#
loop_
_entity.id
_entity.type
_entity.pdbx_description
1 polymer ?
#
loop_
_entity_poly.entity_id
_entity_poly.type
_entity_poly.pdbx_seq_one_letter_code
_entity_poly.pdbx_strand_id
1 'polypeptide(L)'
;MLIPIVVEQSSRGERAYDIYSRLLKDRIIFLGDMVHDPMANTIIAQLLFLESEDPDKEVNLYINSPGGSVTAGMAIYDTMQYIKP
;
A
#
# COMPACT_ATOMS: atom_id res chain seq x y z
N MET A 1 5.83 -18.28 -1.28
CA MET A 1 6.44 -17.92 0.01
C MET A 1 5.31 -17.70 1.00
N LEU A 2 5.44 -18.16 2.26
CA LEU A 2 4.44 -17.91 3.30
C LEU A 2 4.62 -16.48 3.82
N ILE A 3 3.56 -15.68 3.77
CA ILE A 3 3.55 -14.34 4.36
C ILE A 3 3.29 -14.50 5.86
N PRO A 4 4.16 -13.98 6.75
CA PRO A 4 3.95 -14.06 8.19
C PRO A 4 2.64 -13.39 8.63
N ILE A 5 2.00 -13.97 9.64
CA ILE A 5 0.81 -13.43 10.29
C ILE A 5 1.21 -12.82 11.62
N VAL A 6 0.70 -11.62 11.90
CA VAL A 6 0.87 -10.87 13.15
C VAL A 6 -0.46 -10.84 13.88
N VAL A 7 -0.44 -11.07 15.19
CA VAL A 7 -1.62 -10.99 16.06
C VAL A 7 -1.55 -9.70 16.88
N GLU A 8 -2.59 -8.89 16.77
CA GLU A 8 -2.74 -7.63 17.52
C GLU A 8 -3.81 -7.82 18.59
N GLN A 9 -3.45 -7.59 19.86
CA GLN A 9 -4.40 -7.62 20.97
C GLN A 9 -5.04 -6.25 21.15
N SER A 10 -6.37 -6.21 21.10
CA SER A 10 -7.16 -5.03 21.41
C SER A 10 -8.09 -5.30 22.59
N SER A 11 -8.61 -4.25 23.22
CA SER A 11 -9.62 -4.37 24.29
C SER A 11 -10.91 -5.09 23.86
N ARG A 12 -11.13 -5.27 22.55
CA ARG A 12 -12.26 -5.98 21.94
C ARG A 12 -11.91 -7.40 21.46
N GLY A 13 -10.69 -7.88 21.74
CA GLY A 13 -10.20 -9.21 21.35
C GLY A 13 -8.97 -9.18 20.46
N GLU A 14 -8.58 -10.36 19.97
CA GLU A 14 -7.41 -10.57 19.10
C GLU A 14 -7.79 -10.43 17.63
N ARG A 15 -6.97 -9.73 16.84
CA ARG A 15 -7.10 -9.69 15.37
C ARG A 15 -5.79 -10.13 14.73
N ALA A 16 -5.90 -11.05 13.78
CA ALA A 16 -4.77 -11.53 12.99
C ALA A 16 -4.72 -10.81 11.64
N TYR A 17 -3.53 -10.35 11.24
CA TYR A 17 -3.26 -9.69 9.96
C TYR A 17 -2.05 -10.35 9.32
N ASP A 18 -2.00 -10.43 7.99
CA ASP A 18 -0.69 -10.61 7.36
C ASP A 18 0.17 -9.35 7.57
N ILE A 19 1.49 -9.50 7.47
CA ILE A 19 2.43 -8.41 7.75
C ILE A 19 2.18 -7.15 6.89
N TYR A 20 1.75 -7.31 5.63
CA TYR A 20 1.49 -6.16 4.76
C TYR A 20 0.19 -5.44 5.15
N SER A 21 -0.87 -6.19 5.47
CA SER A 21 -2.10 -5.61 6.02
C SER A 21 -1.85 -4.85 7.32
N ARG A 22 -0.94 -5.35 8.18
CA ARG A 22 -0.53 -4.63 9.39
C ARG A 22 0.22 -3.34 9.06
N LEU A 23 1.13 -3.35 8.09
CA LEU A 23 1.88 -2.17 7.65
C LEU A 23 0.97 -1.12 6.99
N LEU A 24 -0.05 -1.54 6.24
CA LEU A 24 -1.00 -0.63 5.62
C LEU A 24 -1.75 0.20 6.67
N LYS A 25 -2.07 -0.36 7.85
CA LYS A 25 -2.63 0.43 8.97
C LYS A 25 -1.70 1.55 9.44
N ASP A 26 -0.39 1.35 9.37
CA ASP A 26 0.61 2.38 9.68
C ASP A 26 0.91 3.28 8.46
N ARG A 27 0.04 3.22 7.43
CA ARG A 27 0.14 3.99 6.17
C ARG A 27 1.42 3.67 5.39
N ILE A 28 1.87 2.41 5.45
CA ILE A 28 3.05 1.92 4.73
C ILE A 28 2.58 1.02 3.58
N ILE A 29 2.98 1.38 2.36
CA ILE A 29 2.75 0.61 1.13
C ILE A 29 4.10 0.10 0.60
N PHE A 30 4.14 -1.16 0.14
CA PHE A 30 5.31 -1.77 -0.49
C PHE A 30 5.08 -2.03 -1.97
N LEU A 31 5.96 -1.47 -2.81
CA LEU A 31 6.09 -1.79 -4.22
C LEU A 31 7.39 -2.61 -4.38
N GLY A 32 7.25 -3.93 -4.23
CA GLY A 32 8.39 -4.85 -4.08
C GLY A 32 8.67 -5.78 -5.26
N ASP A 33 7.98 -5.61 -6.39
CA ASP A 33 8.10 -6.48 -7.57
C ASP A 33 8.01 -5.65 -8.87
N MET A 34 8.09 -6.30 -10.01
CA MET A 34 7.90 -5.72 -11.33
C MET A 34 6.57 -4.96 -11.43
N VAL A 35 6.61 -3.78 -12.04
CA VAL A 35 5.41 -2.95 -12.25
C VAL A 35 4.61 -3.48 -13.43
N HIS A 36 3.41 -3.98 -13.15
CA HIS A 36 2.43 -4.44 -14.13
C HIS A 36 1.02 -4.04 -13.69
N ASP A 37 0.03 -4.13 -14.59
CA ASP A 37 -1.30 -3.54 -14.35
C ASP A 37 -2.00 -4.05 -13.07
N PRO A 38 -2.02 -5.36 -12.75
CA PRO A 38 -2.58 -5.82 -11.47
C PRO A 38 -1.90 -5.25 -10.22
N MET A 39 -0.57 -5.09 -10.25
CA MET A 39 0.21 -4.52 -9.16
C MET A 39 -0.12 -3.04 -9.01
N ALA A 40 -0.11 -2.29 -10.11
CA ALA A 40 -0.47 -0.88 -10.12
C ALA A 40 -1.88 -0.64 -9.58
N ASN A 41 -2.87 -1.43 -10.00
CA ASN A 41 -4.24 -1.33 -9.47
C ASN A 41 -4.31 -1.55 -7.96
N THR A 42 -3.49 -2.46 -7.43
CA THR A 42 -3.43 -2.73 -5.98
C THR A 42 -2.81 -1.54 -5.22
N ILE A 43 -1.71 -0.99 -5.72
CA ILE A 43 -1.06 0.20 -5.14
C ILE A 43 -2.01 1.41 -5.18
N ILE A 44 -2.68 1.64 -6.31
CA ILE A 44 -3.66 2.74 -6.47
C ILE A 44 -4.81 2.58 -5.47
N ALA A 45 -5.35 1.37 -5.32
CA ALA A 45 -6.42 1.13 -4.35
C ALA A 45 -5.97 1.39 -2.90
N GLN A 46 -4.74 1.01 -2.54
CA GLN A 46 -4.17 1.29 -1.22
C GLN A 46 -3.96 2.79 -0.99
N LEU A 47 -3.46 3.52 -1.98
CA LEU A 47 -3.29 4.97 -1.92
C LEU A 47 -4.63 5.69 -1.69
N LEU A 48 -5.65 5.38 -2.49
CA LEU A 48 -6.98 5.97 -2.36
C LEU A 48 -7.67 5.59 -1.05
N PHE A 49 -7.47 4.36 -0.57
CA PHE A 49 -7.97 3.93 0.73
C PHE A 49 -7.37 4.77 1.87
N LEU A 50 -6.05 4.94 1.89
CA LEU A 50 -5.37 5.73 2.93
C LEU A 50 -5.73 7.21 2.87
N GLU A 51 -5.90 7.75 1.67
CA GLU A 51 -6.41 9.12 1.46
C GLU A 51 -7.82 9.29 2.05
N SER A 52 -8.70 8.32 1.82
CA SER A 52 -10.08 8.38 2.35
C SER A 52 -10.18 8.26 3.87
N GLU A 53 -9.22 7.58 4.51
CA GLU A 53 -9.17 7.42 5.98
C GLU A 53 -8.69 8.69 6.68
N ASP A 54 -7.64 9.33 6.14
CA ASP A 54 -7.05 10.53 6.72
C ASP A 54 -6.17 11.24 5.66
N PRO A 55 -6.68 12.27 4.96
CA PRO A 55 -5.97 12.94 3.87
C PRO A 55 -4.81 13.83 4.38
N ASP A 56 -4.82 14.23 5.66
CA ASP A 56 -3.79 15.09 6.24
C ASP A 56 -2.54 14.29 6.66
N LYS A 57 -2.61 12.95 6.65
CA LYS A 57 -1.51 12.08 7.05
C LYS A 57 -0.69 11.58 5.87
N GLU A 58 0.63 11.64 6.03
CA GLU A 58 1.58 11.12 5.06
C GLU A 58 1.41 9.61 4.81
N VAL A 59 1.65 9.19 3.57
CA VAL A 59 1.71 7.78 3.14
C VAL A 59 3.16 7.46 2.77
N ASN A 60 3.71 6.41 3.37
CA ASN A 60 5.07 5.95 3.13
C ASN A 60 5.08 4.85 2.06
N LEU A 61 5.60 5.15 0.88
CA LEU A 61 5.76 4.19 -0.21
C LEU A 61 7.21 3.68 -0.26
N TYR A 62 7.41 2.41 0.11
CA TYR A 62 8.71 1.73 0.00
C TYR A 62 8.82 1.04 -1.36
N ILE A 63 9.89 1.36 -2.10
CA ILE A 63 10.07 0.89 -3.47
C ILE A 63 11.32 0.00 -3.55
N ASN A 64 11.11 -1.25 -3.97
CA ASN A 64 12.16 -2.18 -4.37
C ASN A 64 11.68 -2.91 -5.62
N SER A 65 11.86 -2.27 -6.78
CA SER A 65 11.33 -2.76 -8.04
C SER A 65 12.32 -2.59 -9.17
N PRO A 66 12.43 -3.56 -10.11
CA PRO A 66 13.19 -3.38 -11.34
C PRO A 66 12.51 -2.45 -12.35
N GLY A 67 11.35 -1.85 -12.01
CA GLY A 67 10.49 -1.13 -12.95
C GLY A 67 9.53 -2.08 -13.68
N GLY A 68 9.07 -1.69 -14.87
CA GLY A 68 8.14 -2.50 -15.66
C GLY A 68 7.36 -1.66 -16.68
N SER A 69 6.05 -1.90 -16.75
CA SER A 69 5.14 -1.17 -17.64
C SER A 69 5.12 0.32 -17.31
N VAL A 70 5.42 1.15 -18.32
CA VAL A 70 5.43 2.61 -18.18
C VAL A 70 4.04 3.14 -17.87
N THR A 71 3.00 2.64 -18.52
CA THR A 71 1.62 3.10 -18.29
C THR A 71 1.13 2.74 -16.88
N ALA A 72 1.47 1.55 -16.39
CA ALA A 72 1.17 1.14 -15.02
C ALA A 72 1.92 2.01 -14.00
N GLY A 73 3.19 2.32 -14.25
CA GLY A 73 3.98 3.24 -13.42
C GLY A 73 3.41 4.66 -13.42
N MET A 74 2.98 5.16 -14.57
CA MET A 74 2.33 6.47 -14.69
C MET A 74 0.99 6.52 -13.95
N ALA A 75 0.19 5.46 -13.97
CA ALA A 75 -1.06 5.41 -13.22
C ALA A 75 -0.83 5.51 -11.70
N ILE A 76 0.21 4.84 -11.18
CA ILE A 76 0.65 4.99 -9.78
C ILE A 76 1.09 6.43 -9.53
N TYR A 77 1.94 6.98 -10.40
CA TYR A 77 2.47 8.34 -10.27
C TYR A 77 1.37 9.41 -10.24
N ASP A 78 0.42 9.34 -11.17
CA ASP A 78 -0.70 10.29 -11.24
C ASP A 78 -1.57 10.22 -9.98
N THR A 79 -1.82 9.00 -9.47
CA THR A 79 -2.54 8.81 -8.20
C THR A 79 -1.77 9.42 -7.03
N MET A 80 -0.44 9.25 -6.98
CA MET A 80 0.40 9.87 -5.95
C MET A 80 0.38 11.40 -6.01
N GLN A 81 0.26 12.02 -7.20
CA GLN A 81 0.12 13.48 -7.28
C GLN A 81 -1.30 13.93 -6.90
N TYR A 82 -2.31 13.11 -7.21
CA TYR A 82 -3.71 13.41 -6.88
C TYR A 82 -3.98 13.42 -5.37
N ILE A 83 -3.43 12.46 -4.62
CA ILE A 83 -3.64 12.37 -3.16
C ILE A 83 -2.70 13.27 -2.35
N LYS A 84 -1.81 14.02 -3.00
CA LYS A 84 -1.01 15.01 -2.28
C LYS A 84 -1.88 16.25 -2.04
N PRO A 85 -2.05 16.71 -0.79
CA PRO A 85 -2.72 17.97 -0.51
C PRO A 85 -1.99 19.18 -1.11
#